data_AF-A0A7Z9BQY7-F1
#
_entry.id   AF-A0A7Z9BQY7-F1
#
_cell.length_a   1.000
_cell.length_b   1.000
_cell.length_c   1.000
_cell.angle_alpha   90.00
_cell.angle_beta   90.00
_cell.angle_gamma   90.00
#
_symmetry.space_group_name_H-M   'P 1'
#
loop_
_entity.id
_entity.type
_entity.pdbx_description
1 polymer ?
#
loop_
_entity_poly.entity_id
_entity_poly.type
_entity_poly.pdbx_seq_one_letter_code
_entity_poly.pdbx_strand_id
1 'polypeptide(L)'
;MSNNSQFTDEQIYQQIAKIIQRYKLLECAECAAAIKNWLKANQINGIHLKIKLVGRGLFIVSKRWDNGQISITQNGTHYGIETRGKVFDNLSTFGLTREEWIVDFDCPSGKFIIEEIEKF
;
A
#
# COMPACT_ATOMS: atom_id res chain seq x y z
N MET A 1 -21.23 -1.01 29.28
CA MET A 1 -21.75 -1.77 28.11
C MET A 1 -20.78 -1.51 26.96
N SER A 2 -19.86 -2.43 26.73
CA SER A 2 -18.83 -2.25 25.70
C SER A 2 -19.41 -2.75 24.37
N ASN A 3 -19.80 -1.83 23.48
CA ASN A 3 -20.17 -2.18 22.11
C ASN A 3 -18.90 -2.63 21.39
N ASN A 4 -18.60 -3.92 21.48
CA ASN A 4 -17.41 -4.54 20.90
C ASN A 4 -17.69 -4.94 19.43
N SER A 5 -18.17 -4.00 18.64
CA SER A 5 -18.38 -4.20 17.20
C SER A 5 -17.05 -4.00 16.48
N GLN A 6 -16.17 -4.98 16.58
CA GLN A 6 -14.93 -5.01 15.80
C GLN A 6 -15.32 -5.15 14.32
N PHE A 7 -14.87 -4.22 13.47
CA PHE A 7 -15.19 -4.23 12.03
C PHE A 7 -14.86 -5.59 11.41
N THR A 8 -15.74 -6.08 10.52
CA THR A 8 -15.42 -7.25 9.70
C THR A 8 -14.35 -6.89 8.67
N ASP A 9 -13.62 -7.89 8.15
CA ASP A 9 -12.61 -7.67 7.13
C ASP A 9 -13.17 -6.93 5.91
N GLU A 10 -14.37 -7.29 5.46
CA GLU A 10 -15.07 -6.61 4.36
C GLU A 10 -15.36 -5.14 4.67
N GLN A 11 -15.79 -4.82 5.89
CA GLN A 11 -16.02 -3.42 6.30
C GLN A 11 -14.69 -2.63 6.34
N ILE A 12 -13.61 -3.25 6.80
CA ILE A 12 -12.26 -2.66 6.79
C ILE A 12 -11.85 -2.36 5.35
N TYR A 13 -11.96 -3.32 4.45
CA TYR A 13 -11.59 -3.17 3.04
C TYR A 13 -12.40 -2.09 2.34
N GLN A 14 -13.71 -2.02 2.57
CA GLN A 14 -14.57 -0.98 2.00
C GLN A 14 -14.20 0.42 2.50
N GLN A 15 -13.81 0.57 3.77
CA GLN A 15 -13.37 1.87 4.29
C GLN A 15 -12.00 2.28 3.74
N ILE A 16 -11.07 1.32 3.63
CA ILE A 16 -9.77 1.56 2.99
C ILE A 16 -9.95 1.94 1.51
N ALA A 17 -10.84 1.26 0.78
CA ALA A 17 -11.17 1.60 -0.61
C ALA A 17 -11.64 3.05 -0.75
N LYS A 18 -12.50 3.54 0.14
CA LYS A 18 -12.95 4.94 0.17
C LYS A 18 -11.81 5.91 0.45
N ILE A 19 -10.85 5.53 1.31
CA ILE A 19 -9.65 6.33 1.57
C ILE A 19 -8.82 6.44 0.30
N ILE A 20 -8.54 5.32 -0.38
CA ILE A 20 -7.69 5.22 -1.58
C ILE A 20 -8.22 6.07 -2.73
N GLN A 21 -9.54 6.12 -2.94
CA GLN A 21 -10.17 6.90 -4.01
C GLN A 21 -9.86 8.41 -3.96
N ARG A 22 -9.33 8.92 -2.84
CA ARG A 22 -8.94 10.33 -2.68
C ARG A 22 -7.51 10.63 -3.15
N TYR A 23 -6.74 9.59 -3.44
CA TYR A 23 -5.33 9.70 -3.80
C TYR A 23 -5.11 9.34 -5.26
N LYS A 24 -4.17 10.03 -5.87
CA LYS A 24 -3.78 9.89 -7.28
C LYS A 24 -2.44 9.15 -7.38
N LEU A 25 -1.98 9.02 -8.62
CA LEU A 25 -0.63 8.58 -8.93
C LEU A 25 0.40 9.45 -8.17
N LEU A 26 1.51 8.84 -7.73
CA LEU A 26 2.60 9.46 -6.95
C LEU A 26 2.27 9.83 -5.50
N GLU A 27 1.03 9.70 -5.04
CA GLU A 27 0.60 10.02 -3.66
C GLU A 27 0.57 8.79 -2.73
N CYS A 28 1.50 7.85 -2.94
CA CYS A 28 1.54 6.61 -2.16
C CYS A 28 1.81 6.84 -0.67
N ALA A 29 2.64 7.83 -0.33
CA ALA A 29 2.99 8.14 1.06
C ALA A 29 1.79 8.71 1.82
N GLU A 30 1.06 9.66 1.22
CA GLU A 30 -0.13 10.29 1.78
C GLU A 30 -1.27 9.28 1.92
N CYS A 31 -1.44 8.41 0.91
CA CYS A 31 -2.40 7.31 0.96
C CYS A 31 -2.09 6.35 2.11
N ALA A 32 -0.84 5.86 2.21
CA ALA A 32 -0.42 4.95 3.27
C ALA A 32 -0.59 5.57 4.67
N ALA A 33 -0.24 6.85 4.82
CA ALA A 33 -0.44 7.59 6.06
C ALA A 33 -1.93 7.67 6.46
N ALA A 34 -2.82 7.94 5.50
CA ALA A 34 -4.25 8.03 5.76
C ALA A 34 -4.89 6.68 6.12
N ILE A 35 -4.51 5.61 5.43
CA ILE A 35 -4.96 4.25 5.77
C ILE A 35 -4.47 3.89 7.17
N LYS A 36 -3.18 4.08 7.45
CA LYS A 36 -2.58 3.84 8.77
C LYS A 36 -3.30 4.61 9.89
N ASN A 37 -3.54 5.90 9.70
CA ASN A 37 -4.21 6.74 10.70
C ASN A 37 -5.63 6.25 10.99
N TRP A 38 -6.37 5.87 9.95
CA TRP A 38 -7.71 5.32 10.11
C TRP A 38 -7.69 3.97 10.85
N LEU A 39 -6.78 3.06 10.49
CA LEU A 39 -6.64 1.77 11.18
C LEU A 39 -6.30 1.95 12.66
N LYS A 40 -5.33 2.81 12.98
CA LYS A 40 -4.95 3.13 14.37
C LYS A 40 -6.11 3.73 15.17
N ALA A 41 -6.85 4.66 14.59
CA ALA A 41 -8.01 5.28 15.25
C ALA A 41 -9.12 4.26 15.59
N ASN A 42 -9.18 3.16 14.83
CA ASN A 42 -10.14 2.08 15.04
C ASN A 42 -9.53 0.85 15.72
N GLN A 43 -8.32 0.95 16.26
CA GLN A 43 -7.61 -0.13 16.96
C GLN A 43 -7.47 -1.40 16.09
N ILE A 44 -7.22 -1.22 14.80
CA ILE A 44 -6.99 -2.30 13.85
C ILE A 44 -5.49 -2.40 13.57
N ASN A 45 -4.94 -3.58 13.81
CA ASN A 45 -3.52 -3.85 13.60
C ASN A 45 -3.16 -3.77 12.10
N GLY A 46 -1.93 -3.37 11.83
CA GLY A 46 -1.39 -3.33 10.48
C GLY A 46 0.13 -3.20 10.42
N ILE A 47 0.66 -3.31 9.21
CA ILE A 47 2.09 -3.18 8.92
C ILE A 47 2.27 -2.12 7.85
N HIS A 48 3.07 -1.09 8.14
CA HIS A 48 3.49 -0.12 7.14
C HIS A 48 4.67 -0.71 6.35
N LEU A 49 4.43 -0.98 5.08
CA LEU A 49 5.40 -1.55 4.15
C LEU A 49 6.00 -0.47 3.25
N LYS A 50 7.26 -0.68 2.90
CA LYS A 50 7.99 0.12 1.93
C LYS A 50 8.74 -0.77 0.97
N ILE A 51 8.60 -0.44 -0.31
CA ILE A 51 9.46 -0.95 -1.37
C ILE A 51 10.41 0.16 -1.78
N LYS A 52 11.70 -0.16 -1.83
CA LYS A 52 12.73 0.73 -2.35
C LYS A 52 13.52 0.01 -3.43
N LEU A 53 13.67 0.63 -4.60
CA LEU A 53 14.51 0.05 -5.64
C LEU A 53 15.99 0.01 -5.20
N VAL A 54 16.73 -0.98 -5.73
CA VAL A 54 18.17 -1.12 -5.51
C VAL A 54 18.94 -0.49 -6.66
N GLY A 55 19.97 0.30 -6.34
CA GLY A 55 20.86 0.90 -7.33
C GLY A 55 20.51 2.35 -7.66
N ARG A 56 20.99 2.83 -8.82
CA ARG A 56 20.70 4.18 -9.31
C ARG A 56 19.41 4.15 -10.13
N GLY A 57 18.36 4.80 -9.63
CA GLY A 57 17.06 4.87 -10.29
C GLY A 57 16.05 5.60 -9.41
N LEU A 58 14.99 6.09 -10.02
CA LEU A 58 13.90 6.81 -9.33
C LEU A 58 12.52 6.29 -9.71
N PHE A 59 12.46 5.39 -10.68
CA PHE A 59 11.22 4.99 -11.34
C PHE A 59 10.92 3.54 -11.03
N ILE A 60 9.74 3.34 -10.45
CA ILE A 60 9.08 2.06 -10.28
C ILE A 60 7.83 2.10 -11.16
N VAL A 61 7.50 0.99 -11.80
CA VAL A 61 6.23 0.78 -12.51
C VAL A 61 5.46 -0.35 -11.83
N SER A 62 4.14 -0.41 -12.05
CA SER A 62 3.27 -1.48 -11.55
C SER A 62 2.62 -2.19 -12.74
N LYS A 63 2.66 -3.52 -12.77
CA LYS A 63 2.14 -4.32 -13.90
C LYS A 63 0.64 -4.16 -14.09
N ARG A 64 -0.11 -4.00 -12.99
CA ARG A 64 -1.56 -3.76 -13.03
C ARG A 64 -1.93 -2.30 -13.32
N TRP A 65 -1.02 -1.35 -13.15
CA TRP A 65 -1.28 0.07 -13.38
C TRP A 65 -0.72 0.50 -14.74
N ASP A 66 -1.61 0.91 -15.64
CA ASP A 66 -1.24 1.37 -16.99
C ASP A 66 -0.32 0.37 -17.74
N ASN A 67 -0.52 -0.93 -17.47
CA ASN A 67 0.28 -2.03 -18.02
C ASN A 67 1.82 -1.82 -17.87
N GLY A 68 2.24 -1.20 -16.77
CA GLY A 68 3.66 -0.94 -16.48
C GLY A 68 4.31 0.16 -17.33
N GLN A 69 3.53 0.99 -18.04
CA GLN A 69 4.07 2.01 -18.94
C GLN A 69 4.40 3.33 -18.24
N ILE A 70 3.64 3.69 -17.20
CA ILE A 70 3.85 4.92 -16.43
C ILE A 70 4.50 4.62 -15.09
N SER A 71 5.44 5.48 -14.71
CA SER A 71 6.07 5.39 -13.39
C SER A 71 5.12 5.83 -12.27
N ILE A 72 5.10 5.02 -11.22
CA ILE A 72 4.31 5.25 -10.00
C ILE A 72 5.12 5.95 -8.89
N THR A 73 6.41 6.22 -9.12
CA THR A 73 7.31 6.91 -8.18
C THR A 73 8.23 7.88 -8.90
N GLN A 74 8.75 8.87 -8.17
CA GLN A 74 9.78 9.80 -8.66
C GLN A 74 11.04 9.80 -7.78
N ASN A 75 11.06 8.94 -6.76
CA ASN A 75 12.13 8.85 -5.76
C ASN A 75 12.57 7.38 -5.52
N GLY A 76 12.06 6.44 -6.33
CA GLY A 76 12.37 5.03 -6.22
C GLY A 76 11.82 4.35 -4.97
N THR A 77 10.80 4.93 -4.32
CA THR A 77 10.18 4.40 -3.11
C THR A 77 8.67 4.36 -3.23
N HIS A 78 8.05 3.21 -2.94
CA HIS A 78 6.60 3.02 -2.92
C HIS A 78 6.16 2.48 -1.55
N TYR A 79 4.95 2.84 -1.12
CA TYR A 79 4.42 2.48 0.19
C TYR A 79 3.11 1.70 0.08
N GLY A 80 2.90 0.79 1.04
CA GLY A 80 1.66 0.04 1.19
C GLY A 80 1.34 -0.19 2.66
N ILE A 81 0.06 -0.37 2.98
CA ILE A 81 -0.38 -0.77 4.32
C ILE A 81 -0.96 -2.17 4.24
N GLU A 82 -0.39 -3.08 5.02
CA GLU A 82 -0.95 -4.41 5.21
C GLU A 82 -1.89 -4.46 6.40
N THR A 83 -3.07 -5.01 6.21
CA THR A 83 -3.98 -5.39 7.29
C THR A 83 -4.87 -6.53 6.82
N ARG A 84 -5.25 -7.42 7.75
CA ARG A 84 -6.13 -8.57 7.48
C ARG A 84 -5.68 -9.45 6.29
N GLY A 85 -4.37 -9.54 6.06
CA GLY A 85 -3.81 -10.36 4.96
C GLY A 85 -3.85 -9.71 3.58
N LYS A 86 -4.18 -8.41 3.49
CA LYS A 86 -4.12 -7.64 2.25
C LYS A 86 -3.25 -6.40 2.40
N VAL A 87 -2.48 -6.11 1.35
CA VAL A 87 -1.70 -4.89 1.17
C VAL A 87 -2.49 -3.92 0.30
N PHE A 88 -2.63 -2.69 0.78
CA PHE A 88 -3.33 -1.59 0.13
C PHE A 88 -2.37 -0.45 -0.20
N ASP A 89 -2.49 0.10 -1.41
CA ASP A 89 -1.76 1.28 -1.86
C ASP A 89 -2.66 2.21 -2.69
N ASN A 90 -2.12 3.31 -3.19
CA ASN A 90 -2.88 4.32 -3.96
C ASN A 90 -3.33 3.85 -5.36
N LEU A 91 -3.02 2.62 -5.78
CA LEU A 91 -3.27 2.17 -7.15
C LEU A 91 -4.46 1.19 -7.26
N SER A 92 -4.95 0.60 -6.17
CA SER A 92 -6.08 -0.35 -6.20
C SER A 92 -6.92 -0.33 -4.94
N THR A 93 -8.24 -0.33 -5.09
CA THR A 93 -9.21 -0.37 -3.98
C THR A 93 -9.46 -1.76 -3.41
N PHE A 94 -8.99 -2.83 -4.07
CA PHE A 94 -9.26 -4.21 -3.65
C PHE A 94 -8.20 -4.80 -2.70
N GLY A 95 -7.00 -4.22 -2.74
CA GLY A 95 -5.81 -4.77 -2.09
C GLY A 95 -5.30 -6.05 -2.76
N LEU A 96 -4.06 -6.41 -2.47
CA LEU A 96 -3.38 -7.61 -2.97
C LEU A 96 -2.89 -8.44 -1.78
N THR A 97 -2.58 -9.72 -1.97
CA THR A 97 -1.71 -10.40 -0.99
C THR A 97 -0.33 -9.74 -0.97
N ARG A 98 0.46 -9.98 0.08
CA ARG A 98 1.83 -9.44 0.16
C ARG A 98 2.68 -9.95 -1.01
N GLU A 99 2.54 -11.22 -1.36
CA GLU A 99 3.27 -11.86 -2.45
C GLU A 99 2.88 -11.21 -3.80
N GLU A 100 1.58 -11.06 -4.06
CA GLU A 100 1.08 -10.38 -5.26
C GLU A 100 1.57 -8.94 -5.35
N TRP A 101 1.55 -8.21 -4.22
CA TRP A 101 2.03 -6.84 -4.15
C TRP A 101 3.53 -6.74 -4.46
N ILE A 102 4.36 -7.65 -3.93
CA ILE A 102 5.80 -7.65 -4.19
C ILE A 102 6.11 -7.91 -5.68
N VAL A 103 5.38 -8.81 -6.34
CA VAL A 103 5.64 -9.17 -7.74
C VAL A 103 4.97 -8.22 -8.74
N ASP A 104 4.10 -7.31 -8.29
CA ASP A 104 3.43 -6.32 -9.13
C ASP A 104 4.41 -5.25 -9.65
N PHE A 105 5.49 -4.97 -8.92
CA PHE A 105 6.39 -3.88 -9.27
C PHE A 105 7.55 -4.31 -10.16
N ASP A 106 7.99 -3.39 -11.01
CA ASP A 106 9.20 -3.54 -11.82
C ASP A 106 10.02 -2.24 -11.84
N CYS A 107 11.33 -2.39 -12.06
CA CYS A 107 12.27 -1.27 -12.16
C CYS A 107 13.48 -1.69 -13.01
N PRO A 108 14.29 -0.73 -13.54
CA PRO A 108 15.41 -1.06 -14.41
C PRO A 108 16.45 -2.02 -13.82
N SER A 109 16.63 -2.05 -12.49
CA SER A 109 17.57 -2.97 -11.85
C SER A 109 16.99 -4.35 -11.54
N GLY A 110 15.66 -4.52 -11.67
CA GLY A 110 14.93 -5.74 -11.32
C GLY A 110 15.01 -6.12 -9.84
N LYS A 111 15.43 -5.20 -8.97
CA LYS A 111 15.74 -5.50 -7.56
C LYS A 111 15.13 -4.46 -6.63
N PHE A 112 14.50 -4.98 -5.58
CA PHE A 112 13.87 -4.19 -4.53
C PHE A 112 14.33 -4.64 -3.14
N ILE A 113 14.34 -3.70 -2.20
CA ILE A 113 14.37 -3.95 -0.77
C ILE A 113 12.95 -3.72 -0.24
N ILE A 114 12.46 -4.67 0.55
CA ILE A 114 11.16 -4.59 1.22
C ILE A 114 11.43 -4.40 2.71
N GLU A 115 10.85 -3.35 3.28
CA GLU A 115 11.02 -2.98 4.69
C GLU A 115 9.65 -2.93 5.38
N GLU A 116 9.54 -3.56 6.55
CA GLU A 116 8.44 -3.32 7.48
C GLU A 116 8.83 -2.10 8.34
N ILE A 117 8.33 -0.92 8.00
CA ILE A 117 8.68 0.34 8.68
C ILE A 117 8.14 0.34 10.10
N GLU A 118 6.89 -0.12 10.28
CA GLU A 118 6.21 -0.07 11.56
C GLU A 118 5.11 -1.14 11.62
N LYS A 119 5.01 -1.82 12.75
CA LYS A 119 3.86 -2.64 13.14
C LYS A 119 3.07 -1.89 14.20
N PHE A 120 1.76 -1.84 14.04
CA PHE A 120 0.86 -1.16 14.96
C PHE A 120 -0.43 -1.94 15.17
#